data_AF-A0A2D5EPJ6-F1
#
_entry.id   AF-A0A2D5EPJ6-F1
#
_cell.length_a   1.000
_cell.length_b   1.000
_cell.length_c   1.000
_cell.angle_alpha   90.00
_cell.angle_beta   90.00
_cell.angle_gamma   90.00
#
_symmetry.space_group_name_H-M   'P 1'
#
loop_
_entity.id
_entity.type
_entity.pdbx_description
1 polymer ?
#
loop_
_entity_poly.entity_id
_entity_poly.type
_entity_poly.pdbx_seq_one_letter_code
_entity_poly.pdbx_strand_id
1 'polypeptide(L)'
;MASDPTAAQVTAFWDAMQARYGTRIIDKSSAAEMRLVGWFLERIGVLDAATFLERFTTTIGRRIYVPFTPGTPTPRHGLWSQMVICVHEHQHVEQQDRDGAFAFALRYLTSRAARAAYEADAYRCNLELHHWHTGTIRSPRELAERLRSYGVREADIDVAETTLIAAARTVKAGSLITPASKVAVAWLRQHAPELEHRSGA
;
A
#
# COMPACT_ATOMS: atom_id res chain seq x y z
N MET A 1 -20.81 -7.38 10.94
CA MET A 1 -19.63 -7.47 10.06
C MET A 1 -19.69 -6.29 9.11
N ALA A 2 -18.57 -5.69 8.74
CA ALA A 2 -18.57 -4.60 7.78
C ALA A 2 -18.93 -5.10 6.38
N SER A 3 -19.60 -4.26 5.61
CA SER A 3 -20.04 -4.59 4.25
C SER A 3 -18.86 -4.65 3.30
N ASP A 4 -18.85 -5.57 2.34
CA ASP A 4 -17.86 -5.54 1.27
C ASP A 4 -18.14 -4.37 0.30
N PRO A 5 -17.11 -3.69 -0.22
CA PRO A 5 -17.29 -2.65 -1.23
C PRO A 5 -17.79 -3.21 -2.55
N THR A 6 -18.56 -2.40 -3.28
CA THR A 6 -18.97 -2.69 -4.66
C THR A 6 -17.87 -2.34 -5.67
N ALA A 7 -17.92 -2.93 -6.88
CA ALA A 7 -17.00 -2.61 -7.97
C ALA A 7 -16.97 -1.10 -8.28
N ALA A 8 -18.15 -0.47 -8.37
CA ALA A 8 -18.29 0.96 -8.65
C ALA A 8 -17.64 1.83 -7.56
N GLN A 9 -17.78 1.45 -6.29
CA GLN A 9 -17.12 2.17 -5.19
C GLN A 9 -15.60 2.06 -5.26
N VAL A 10 -15.05 0.88 -5.61
CA VAL A 10 -13.60 0.73 -5.80
C VAL A 10 -13.11 1.60 -6.95
N THR A 11 -13.76 1.57 -8.11
CA THR A 11 -13.39 2.42 -9.25
C THR A 11 -13.43 3.91 -8.88
N ALA A 12 -14.54 4.38 -8.30
CA ALA A 12 -14.69 5.78 -7.89
C ALA A 12 -13.65 6.19 -6.84
N PHE A 13 -13.31 5.30 -5.91
CA PHE A 13 -12.28 5.54 -4.91
C PHE A 13 -10.89 5.71 -5.55
N TRP A 14 -10.53 4.82 -6.48
CA TRP A 14 -9.27 4.95 -7.24
C TRP A 14 -9.21 6.22 -8.06
N ASP A 15 -10.30 6.63 -8.70
CA ASP A 15 -10.37 7.87 -9.47
C ASP A 15 -10.20 9.10 -8.57
N ALA A 16 -10.84 9.12 -7.41
CA ALA A 16 -10.72 10.21 -6.44
C ALA A 16 -9.30 10.33 -5.89
N MET A 17 -8.66 9.21 -5.53
CA MET A 17 -7.26 9.20 -5.08
C MET A 17 -6.32 9.66 -6.20
N GLN A 18 -6.50 9.17 -7.43
CA GLN A 18 -5.72 9.60 -8.58
C GLN A 18 -5.84 11.10 -8.84
N ALA A 19 -7.06 11.65 -8.82
CA ALA A 19 -7.30 13.07 -8.99
C ALA A 19 -6.63 13.91 -7.88
N ARG A 20 -6.72 13.46 -6.62
CA ARG A 20 -6.14 14.15 -5.47
C ARG A 20 -4.62 14.19 -5.48
N TYR A 21 -3.98 13.13 -5.97
CA TYR A 21 -2.52 12.97 -5.98
C TYR A 21 -1.88 13.24 -7.34
N GLY A 22 -2.68 13.51 -8.37
CA GLY A 22 -2.21 13.66 -9.75
C GLY A 22 -1.54 12.39 -10.29
N THR A 23 -1.98 11.21 -9.85
CA THR A 23 -1.39 9.93 -10.27
C THR A 23 -2.15 9.32 -11.44
N ARG A 24 -1.52 8.34 -12.11
CA ARG A 24 -2.12 7.54 -13.16
C ARG A 24 -1.81 6.07 -12.97
N ILE A 25 -2.82 5.23 -13.15
CA ILE A 25 -2.69 3.78 -13.22
C ILE A 25 -2.08 3.39 -14.57
N ILE A 26 -1.08 2.50 -14.53
CA ILE A 26 -0.52 1.86 -15.73
C ILE A 26 -0.66 0.36 -15.56
N ASP A 27 -1.15 -0.32 -16.59
CA ASP A 27 -1.16 -1.78 -16.62
C ASP A 27 0.28 -2.30 -16.66
N LYS A 28 0.69 -2.96 -15.57
CA LYS A 28 2.05 -3.46 -15.37
C LYS A 28 2.47 -4.46 -16.45
N SER A 29 1.53 -5.22 -17.02
CA SER A 29 1.79 -6.23 -18.05
C SER A 29 2.23 -5.63 -19.39
N SER A 30 1.78 -4.39 -19.66
CA SER A 30 2.04 -3.64 -20.90
C SER A 30 3.28 -2.74 -20.83
N ALA A 31 3.81 -2.48 -19.64
CA ALA A 31 4.91 -1.55 -19.43
C ALA A 31 6.29 -2.21 -19.65
N ALA A 32 6.92 -1.94 -20.80
CA ALA A 32 8.29 -2.37 -21.09
C ALA A 32 9.31 -1.90 -20.02
N GLU A 33 9.08 -0.71 -19.45
CA GLU A 33 9.86 -0.16 -18.33
C GLU A 33 9.83 -1.08 -17.09
N MET A 34 8.70 -1.74 -16.80
CA MET A 34 8.58 -2.63 -15.64
C MET A 34 9.30 -3.96 -15.84
N ARG A 35 9.44 -4.43 -17.08
CA ARG A 35 10.29 -5.59 -17.40
C ARG A 35 11.76 -5.28 -17.14
N LEU A 36 12.19 -4.06 -17.49
CA LEU A 36 13.56 -3.60 -17.23
C LEU A 36 13.83 -3.44 -15.72
N VAL A 37 12.88 -2.89 -14.96
CA VAL A 37 12.98 -2.80 -13.50
C VAL A 37 13.00 -4.19 -12.87
N GLY A 38 12.12 -5.10 -13.30
CA GLY A 38 12.11 -6.49 -12.83
C GLY A 38 13.44 -7.19 -13.06
N TRP A 39 13.98 -7.11 -14.26
CA TRP A 39 15.31 -7.65 -14.59
C TRP A 39 16.41 -7.06 -13.71
N PHE A 40 16.39 -5.74 -13.47
CA PHE A 40 17.38 -5.07 -12.64
C PHE A 40 17.29 -5.53 -11.18
N LEU A 41 16.07 -5.61 -10.61
CA LEU A 41 15.82 -6.08 -9.25
C LEU A 41 16.28 -7.53 -9.05
N GLU A 42 16.06 -8.39 -10.04
CA GLU A 42 16.55 -9.76 -10.03
C GLU A 42 18.08 -9.79 -10.03
N ARG A 43 18.71 -8.97 -10.88
CA ARG A 43 20.18 -8.92 -11.03
C ARG A 43 20.90 -8.50 -9.75
N ILE A 44 20.27 -7.67 -8.92
CA ILE A 44 20.80 -7.21 -7.63
C ILE A 44 20.34 -8.08 -6.44
N GLY A 45 19.65 -9.19 -6.71
CA GLY A 45 19.22 -10.17 -5.71
C GLY A 45 18.13 -9.66 -4.77
N VAL A 46 17.29 -8.74 -5.24
CA VAL A 46 16.20 -8.15 -4.44
C VAL A 46 14.91 -8.92 -4.61
N LEU A 47 14.50 -9.21 -5.85
CA LEU A 47 13.23 -9.87 -6.15
C LEU A 47 13.30 -10.53 -7.53
N ASP A 48 12.75 -11.73 -7.65
CA ASP A 48 12.56 -12.42 -8.93
C ASP A 48 11.68 -11.60 -9.89
N ALA A 49 12.10 -11.46 -11.15
CA ALA A 49 11.44 -10.58 -12.11
C ALA A 49 10.01 -11.01 -12.42
N ALA A 50 9.73 -12.31 -12.53
CA ALA A 50 8.39 -12.82 -12.80
C ALA A 50 7.44 -12.57 -11.61
N THR A 51 7.92 -12.84 -10.41
CA THR A 51 7.20 -12.57 -9.16
C THR A 51 6.94 -11.07 -8.99
N PHE A 52 7.92 -10.21 -9.30
CA PHE A 52 7.78 -8.75 -9.30
C PHE A 52 6.66 -8.27 -10.23
N LEU A 53 6.63 -8.79 -11.47
CA LEU A 53 5.66 -8.37 -12.48
C LEU A 53 4.24 -8.82 -12.17
N GLU A 54 4.05 -10.01 -11.59
CA GLU A 54 2.71 -10.55 -11.34
C GLU A 54 2.09 -10.13 -10.00
N ARG A 55 2.91 -9.94 -8.95
CA ARG A 55 2.40 -9.89 -7.57
C ARG A 55 2.50 -8.52 -6.90
N PHE A 56 3.32 -7.63 -7.43
CA PHE A 56 3.62 -6.36 -6.77
C PHE A 56 3.05 -5.19 -7.55
N THR A 57 2.44 -4.27 -6.83
CA THR A 57 2.19 -2.93 -7.34
C THR A 57 3.45 -2.10 -7.12
N THR A 58 3.73 -1.14 -8.00
CA THR A 58 4.93 -0.30 -7.87
C THR A 58 4.60 1.13 -8.22
N THR A 59 5.04 2.07 -7.39
CA THR A 59 4.85 3.50 -7.60
C THR A 59 6.16 4.19 -7.98
N ILE A 60 6.19 4.79 -9.17
CA ILE A 60 7.32 5.59 -9.67
C ILE A 60 6.83 7.00 -9.98
N GLY A 61 7.17 7.94 -9.10
CA GLY A 61 6.66 9.31 -9.16
C GLY A 61 5.13 9.33 -9.10
N ARG A 62 4.49 9.72 -10.20
CA ARG A 62 3.02 9.79 -10.29
C ARG A 62 2.40 8.61 -11.05
N ARG A 63 3.16 7.56 -11.33
CA ARG A 63 2.70 6.37 -12.05
C ARG A 63 2.60 5.20 -11.09
N ILE A 64 1.42 4.60 -11.00
CA ILE A 64 1.15 3.43 -10.17
C ILE A 64 0.92 2.24 -11.10
N TYR A 65 1.82 1.27 -11.08
CA TYR A 65 1.77 0.08 -11.94
C TYR A 65 1.07 -1.05 -11.19
N VAL A 66 -0.18 -1.33 -11.54
CA VAL A 66 -1.02 -2.36 -10.89
C VAL A 66 -1.14 -3.61 -11.76
N PRO A 67 -1.25 -4.81 -11.15
CA PRO A 67 -1.50 -6.06 -11.87
C PRO A 67 -2.99 -6.40 -12.01
N PHE A 68 -3.91 -5.46 -11.74
CA PHE A 68 -5.36 -5.66 -11.81
C PHE A 68 -6.07 -4.39 -12.28
N THR A 69 -7.30 -4.55 -12.77
CA THR A 69 -8.20 -3.42 -13.08
C THR A 69 -9.03 -3.07 -11.84
N PRO A 70 -8.97 -1.82 -11.32
CA PRO A 70 -9.80 -1.40 -10.19
C PRO A 70 -11.29 -1.66 -10.42
N GLY A 71 -11.94 -2.30 -9.45
CA GLY A 71 -13.36 -2.67 -9.53
C GLY A 71 -13.60 -4.08 -10.09
N THR A 72 -12.58 -4.73 -10.66
CA THR A 72 -12.67 -6.12 -11.12
C THR A 72 -11.98 -7.05 -10.13
N PRO A 73 -12.70 -7.83 -9.31
CA PRO A 73 -12.08 -8.73 -8.34
C PRO A 73 -11.36 -9.87 -9.05
N THR A 74 -10.20 -10.26 -8.52
CA THR A 74 -9.46 -11.45 -8.95
C THR A 74 -9.24 -12.38 -7.75
N PRO A 75 -8.88 -13.67 -7.96
CA PRO A 75 -8.56 -14.57 -6.86
C PRO A 75 -7.45 -14.06 -5.91
N ARG A 76 -6.55 -13.19 -6.43
CA ARG A 76 -5.47 -12.58 -5.64
C ARG A 76 -5.82 -11.19 -5.08
N HIS A 77 -6.77 -10.49 -5.71
CA HIS A 77 -7.11 -9.10 -5.37
C HIS A 77 -8.64 -8.90 -5.31
N GLY A 78 -9.24 -9.19 -4.15
CA GLY A 78 -10.63 -8.82 -3.85
C GLY A 78 -10.82 -7.31 -3.72
N LEU A 79 -12.06 -6.84 -3.80
CA LEU A 79 -12.38 -5.39 -3.91
C LEU A 79 -11.80 -4.55 -2.76
N TRP A 80 -11.96 -4.99 -1.50
CA TRP A 80 -11.36 -4.29 -0.36
C TRP A 80 -9.83 -4.24 -0.44
N SER A 81 -9.18 -5.34 -0.85
CA SER A 81 -7.73 -5.37 -0.99
C SER A 81 -7.22 -4.37 -2.04
N GLN A 82 -8.00 -4.13 -3.11
CA GLN A 82 -7.66 -3.12 -4.12
C GLN A 82 -7.68 -1.71 -3.53
N MET A 83 -8.62 -1.40 -2.64
CA MET A 83 -8.67 -0.10 -1.95
C MET A 83 -7.49 0.05 -0.99
N VAL A 84 -7.13 -1.01 -0.24
CA VAL A 84 -5.95 -0.99 0.64
C VAL A 84 -4.66 -0.78 -0.16
N ILE A 85 -4.52 -1.45 -1.31
CA ILE A 85 -3.39 -1.24 -2.23
C ILE A 85 -3.36 0.21 -2.72
N CYS A 86 -4.50 0.77 -3.13
CA CYS A 86 -4.59 2.17 -3.56
C CYS A 86 -3.97 3.12 -2.53
N VAL A 87 -4.36 3.00 -1.25
CA VAL A 87 -3.88 3.91 -0.20
C VAL A 87 -2.40 3.64 0.13
N HIS A 88 -1.97 2.39 0.10
CA HIS A 88 -0.55 2.04 0.28
C HIS A 88 0.33 2.68 -0.80
N GLU A 89 -0.06 2.58 -2.07
CA GLU A 89 0.71 3.18 -3.17
C GLU A 89 0.72 4.72 -3.12
N HIS A 90 -0.40 5.33 -2.75
CA HIS A 90 -0.44 6.79 -2.55
C HIS A 90 0.40 7.24 -1.34
N GLN A 91 0.64 6.37 -0.35
CA GLN A 91 1.60 6.66 0.70
C GLN A 91 3.05 6.68 0.18
N HIS A 92 3.39 5.88 -0.84
CA HIS A 92 4.69 6.03 -1.51
C HIS A 92 4.82 7.36 -2.26
N VAL A 93 3.72 7.89 -2.80
CA VAL A 93 3.70 9.24 -3.39
C VAL A 93 3.98 10.31 -2.32
N GLU A 94 3.34 10.21 -1.15
CA GLU A 94 3.62 11.11 -0.01
C GLU A 94 5.09 11.03 0.43
N GLN A 95 5.68 9.82 0.45
CA GLN A 95 7.09 9.62 0.77
C GLN A 95 8.02 10.23 -0.29
N GLN A 96 7.68 10.09 -1.58
CA GLN A 96 8.42 10.68 -2.69
C GLN A 96 8.36 12.21 -2.68
N ASP A 97 7.21 12.79 -2.32
CA ASP A 97 7.05 14.25 -2.19
C ASP A 97 7.83 14.80 -0.99
N ARG A 98 7.82 14.07 0.13
CA ARG A 98 8.54 14.45 1.35
C ARG A 98 10.06 14.37 1.18
N ASP A 99 10.56 13.28 0.59
CA ASP A 99 11.99 12.98 0.56
C ASP A 99 12.67 13.38 -0.76
N GLY A 100 11.87 13.74 -1.78
CA GLY A 100 12.31 13.94 -3.15
C GLY A 100 12.38 12.63 -3.93
N ALA A 101 11.68 12.54 -5.06
CA ALA A 101 11.49 11.29 -5.83
C ALA A 101 12.81 10.58 -6.19
N PHE A 102 13.86 11.33 -6.56
CA PHE A 102 15.17 10.76 -6.87
C PHE A 102 15.86 10.16 -5.64
N ALA A 103 15.86 10.89 -4.52
CA ALA A 103 16.49 10.43 -3.29
C ALA A 103 15.74 9.23 -2.69
N PHE A 104 14.41 9.24 -2.75
CA PHE A 104 13.56 8.11 -2.39
C PHE A 104 13.95 6.87 -3.20
N ALA A 105 13.94 6.96 -4.53
CA ALA A 105 14.24 5.83 -5.42
C ALA A 105 15.66 5.29 -5.19
N LEU A 106 16.65 6.18 -5.06
CA LEU A 106 18.03 5.79 -4.80
C LEU A 106 18.17 5.03 -3.48
N ARG A 107 17.57 5.54 -2.39
CA ARG A 107 17.61 4.88 -1.06
C ARG A 107 16.88 3.54 -1.07
N TYR A 108 15.70 3.49 -1.69
CA TYR A 108 14.89 2.28 -1.78
C TYR A 108 15.64 1.16 -2.53
N LEU A 109 16.41 1.50 -3.57
CA LEU A 109 17.19 0.53 -4.34
C LEU A 109 18.48 0.12 -3.64
N THR A 110 19.20 1.07 -3.03
CA THR A 110 20.56 0.83 -2.50
C THR A 110 20.60 0.37 -1.05
N SER A 111 19.53 0.55 -0.27
CA SER A 111 19.48 0.20 1.15
C SER A 111 18.27 -0.66 1.48
N ARG A 112 18.54 -1.92 1.87
CA ARG A 112 17.51 -2.86 2.36
C ARG A 112 16.77 -2.33 3.59
N ALA A 113 17.50 -1.69 4.51
CA ALA A 113 16.92 -1.08 5.70
C ALA A 113 16.01 0.11 5.36
N ALA A 114 16.43 0.97 4.41
CA ALA A 114 15.59 2.08 3.97
C ALA A 114 14.32 1.56 3.27
N ARG A 115 14.44 0.53 2.42
CA ARG A 115 13.30 -0.15 1.81
C ARG A 115 12.33 -0.68 2.86
N ALA A 116 12.82 -1.43 3.84
CA ALA A 116 12.01 -1.95 4.93
C ALA A 116 11.29 -0.83 5.71
N ALA A 117 11.98 0.29 5.96
CA ALA A 117 11.39 1.44 6.65
C ALA A 117 10.28 2.12 5.82
N TYR A 118 10.48 2.30 4.51
CA TYR A 118 9.46 2.89 3.62
C TYR A 118 8.22 2.01 3.51
N GLU A 119 8.41 0.70 3.32
CA GLU A 119 7.31 -0.27 3.27
C GLU A 119 6.60 -0.38 4.61
N ALA A 120 7.32 -0.38 5.75
CA ALA A 120 6.72 -0.40 7.07
C ALA A 120 5.86 0.86 7.34
N ASP A 121 6.31 2.03 6.89
CA ASP A 121 5.52 3.26 6.95
C ASP A 121 4.26 3.17 6.07
N ALA A 122 4.37 2.60 4.85
CA ALA A 122 3.23 2.37 3.97
C ALA A 122 2.26 1.28 4.48
N TYR A 123 2.75 0.27 5.21
CA TYR A 123 1.92 -0.74 5.88
C TYR A 123 1.15 -0.18 7.08
N ARG A 124 1.48 1.01 7.59
CA ARG A 124 0.59 1.68 8.57
C ARG A 124 -0.79 1.97 7.98
N CYS A 125 -0.86 2.30 6.68
CA CYS A 125 -2.15 2.43 5.98
C CYS A 125 -2.99 1.14 6.06
N ASN A 126 -2.33 -0.02 6.06
CA ASN A 126 -3.03 -1.31 6.13
C ASN A 126 -3.62 -1.53 7.52
N LEU A 127 -2.90 -1.15 8.59
CA LEU A 127 -3.42 -1.18 9.97
C LEU A 127 -4.61 -0.23 10.12
N GLU A 128 -4.46 1.00 9.63
CA GLU A 128 -5.46 2.06 9.73
C GLU A 128 -6.75 1.71 9.02
N LEU A 129 -6.68 1.32 7.74
CA LEU A 129 -7.86 0.94 6.97
C LEU A 129 -8.50 -0.33 7.52
N HIS A 130 -7.71 -1.33 7.93
CA HIS A 130 -8.27 -2.54 8.51
C HIS A 130 -9.05 -2.21 9.79
N HIS A 131 -8.47 -1.44 10.70
CA HIS A 131 -9.16 -1.03 11.92
C HIS A 131 -10.40 -0.19 11.64
N TRP A 132 -10.31 0.76 10.71
CA TRP A 132 -11.45 1.58 10.29
C TRP A 132 -12.60 0.72 9.72
N HIS A 133 -12.25 -0.30 8.93
CA HIS A 133 -13.22 -1.15 8.26
C HIS A 133 -13.81 -2.25 9.16
N THR A 134 -13.01 -2.87 10.03
CA THR A 134 -13.44 -4.07 10.79
C THR A 134 -13.54 -3.83 12.29
N GLY A 135 -12.98 -2.74 12.83
CA GLY A 135 -12.84 -2.48 14.26
C GLY A 135 -11.73 -3.30 14.93
N THR A 136 -11.01 -4.13 14.17
CA THR A 136 -9.95 -5.00 14.69
C THR A 136 -8.57 -4.52 14.26
N ILE A 137 -7.54 -4.87 15.02
CA ILE A 137 -6.15 -4.57 14.67
C ILE A 137 -5.54 -5.80 14.02
N ARG A 138 -4.99 -5.63 12.82
CA ARG A 138 -4.24 -6.69 12.13
C ARG A 138 -2.92 -6.95 12.84
N SER A 139 -2.45 -8.20 12.82
CA SER A 139 -1.15 -8.56 13.38
C SER A 139 0.00 -7.75 12.75
N PRO A 140 0.74 -6.95 13.54
CA PRO A 140 1.92 -6.25 13.06
C PRO A 140 2.99 -7.20 12.52
N ARG A 141 3.15 -8.38 13.14
CA ARG A 141 4.11 -9.41 12.71
C ARG A 141 3.78 -9.92 11.31
N GLU A 142 2.53 -10.30 11.07
CA GLU A 142 2.11 -10.81 9.76
C GLU A 142 2.29 -9.77 8.64
N LEU A 143 2.11 -8.48 8.95
CA LEU A 143 2.40 -7.40 7.99
C LEU A 143 3.90 -7.25 7.75
N ALA A 144 4.72 -7.26 8.81
CA ALA A 144 6.18 -7.16 8.69
C ALA A 144 6.77 -8.34 7.90
N GLU A 145 6.26 -9.55 8.09
CA GLU A 145 6.73 -10.75 7.38
C GLU A 145 6.53 -10.68 5.87
N ARG A 146 5.61 -9.86 5.36
CA ARG A 146 5.47 -9.60 3.92
C ARG A 146 6.73 -8.98 3.32
N LEU A 147 7.50 -8.24 4.11
CA LEU A 147 8.77 -7.64 3.69
C LEU A 147 9.81 -8.68 3.29
N ARG A 148 9.70 -9.94 3.74
CA ARG A 148 10.57 -11.03 3.31
C ARG A 148 10.61 -11.17 1.79
N SER A 149 9.48 -10.85 1.14
CA SER A 149 9.37 -10.86 -0.33
C SER A 149 10.08 -9.70 -1.03
N TYR A 150 10.66 -8.75 -0.29
CA TYR A 150 11.39 -7.59 -0.82
C TYR A 150 12.92 -7.70 -0.61
N GLY A 151 13.42 -8.89 -0.28
CA GLY A 151 14.85 -9.18 -0.15
C GLY A 151 15.54 -8.47 1.03
N VAL A 152 14.78 -8.11 2.07
CA VAL A 152 15.31 -7.49 3.30
C VAL A 152 15.83 -8.55 4.28
N ARG A 153 16.67 -8.16 5.26
CA ARG A 153 17.20 -9.10 6.27
C ARG A 153 16.19 -9.28 7.41
N GLU A 154 16.28 -10.37 8.17
CA GLU A 154 15.44 -10.59 9.37
C GLU A 154 15.48 -9.41 10.33
N ALA A 155 16.67 -8.86 10.61
CA ALA A 155 16.78 -7.70 11.49
C ALA A 155 16.02 -6.46 10.97
N ASP A 156 15.89 -6.30 9.65
CA ASP A 156 15.11 -5.21 9.06
C ASP A 156 13.58 -5.48 9.24
N ILE A 157 13.17 -6.76 9.21
CA ILE A 157 11.78 -7.20 9.49
C ILE A 157 11.42 -6.94 10.96
N ASP A 158 12.31 -7.24 11.89
CA ASP A 158 12.06 -7.05 13.34
C ASP A 158 11.93 -5.55 13.69
N VAL A 159 12.71 -4.70 13.03
CA VAL A 159 12.59 -3.23 13.15
C VAL A 159 11.26 -2.75 12.55
N ALA A 160 10.86 -3.27 11.40
CA ALA A 160 9.56 -2.96 10.79
C ALA A 160 8.39 -3.42 11.69
N GLU A 161 8.46 -4.61 12.27
CA GLU A 161 7.48 -5.10 13.24
C GLU A 161 7.36 -4.15 14.44
N THR A 162 8.49 -3.78 15.04
CA THR A 162 8.50 -2.83 16.17
C THR A 162 7.83 -1.51 15.81
N THR A 163 8.10 -1.02 14.59
CA THR A 163 7.48 0.19 14.03
C THR A 163 5.97 0.04 13.87
N LEU A 164 5.51 -1.11 13.40
CA LEU A 164 4.09 -1.43 13.21
C LEU A 164 3.38 -1.67 14.55
N ILE A 165 4.03 -2.26 15.56
CA ILE A 165 3.50 -2.41 16.93
C ILE A 165 3.22 -1.04 17.54
N ALA A 166 4.17 -0.11 17.41
CA ALA A 166 3.98 1.26 17.89
C ALA A 166 2.81 1.94 17.18
N ALA A 167 2.71 1.82 15.85
CA ALA A 167 1.60 2.37 15.09
C ALA A 167 0.25 1.72 15.46
N ALA A 168 0.21 0.41 15.65
CA ALA A 168 -1.01 -0.33 15.99
C ALA A 168 -1.67 0.16 17.28
N ARG A 169 -0.87 0.58 18.29
CA ARG A 169 -1.40 1.18 19.53
C ARG A 169 -2.14 2.49 19.26
N THR A 170 -1.55 3.36 18.44
CA THR A 170 -2.16 4.64 18.04
C THR A 170 -3.40 4.43 17.18
N VAL A 171 -3.36 3.47 16.24
CA VAL A 171 -4.52 3.11 15.40
C VAL A 171 -5.66 2.55 16.25
N LYS A 172 -5.36 1.70 17.24
CA LYS A 172 -6.36 1.14 18.17
C LYS A 172 -7.06 2.23 18.99
N ALA A 173 -6.38 3.35 19.25
CA ALA A 173 -6.99 4.52 19.88
C ALA A 173 -7.85 5.36 18.91
N GLY A 174 -8.05 4.91 17.68
CA GLY A 174 -8.90 5.56 16.66
C GLY A 174 -8.18 6.60 15.79
N SER A 175 -6.85 6.71 15.89
CA SER A 175 -6.09 7.71 15.14
C SER A 175 -5.68 7.23 13.75
N LEU A 176 -5.77 8.14 12.77
CA LEU A 176 -5.13 7.99 11.46
C LEU A 176 -3.81 8.76 11.48
N ILE A 177 -2.70 8.06 11.28
CA ILE A 177 -1.34 8.59 11.29
C ILE A 177 -0.96 9.03 9.88
N THR A 178 -1.12 8.15 8.89
CA THR A 178 -0.59 8.39 7.53
C THR A 178 -1.42 9.43 6.77
N PRO A 179 -0.78 10.31 5.98
CA PRO A 179 -1.49 11.26 5.13
C PRO A 179 -2.44 10.59 4.14
N ALA A 180 -2.00 9.51 3.47
CA ALA A 180 -2.82 8.80 2.51
C ALA A 180 -4.10 8.21 3.14
N SER A 181 -4.01 7.62 4.33
CA SER A 181 -5.22 7.12 5.03
C SER A 181 -6.15 8.24 5.47
N LYS A 182 -5.63 9.41 5.87
CA LYS A 182 -6.48 10.56 6.24
C LYS A 182 -7.33 11.00 5.05
N VAL A 183 -6.72 11.12 3.87
CA VAL A 183 -7.42 11.45 2.62
C VAL A 183 -8.43 10.36 2.27
N ALA A 184 -8.00 9.10 2.29
CA ALA A 184 -8.84 7.96 1.96
C ALA A 184 -10.07 7.85 2.85
N VAL A 185 -9.89 7.86 4.17
CA VAL A 185 -10.99 7.73 5.14
C VAL A 185 -11.93 8.93 5.08
N ALA A 186 -11.41 10.14 4.84
CA ALA A 186 -12.27 11.31 4.63
C ALA A 186 -13.20 11.13 3.42
N TRP A 187 -12.68 10.61 2.31
CA TRP A 187 -13.49 10.31 1.13
C TRP A 187 -14.49 9.17 1.41
N LEU A 188 -14.05 8.08 2.04
CA LEU A 188 -14.87 6.91 2.31
C LEU A 188 -16.04 7.23 3.24
N ARG A 189 -15.84 8.05 4.27
CA ARG A 189 -16.93 8.50 5.15
C ARG A 189 -18.02 9.28 4.42
N GLN A 190 -17.68 9.93 3.30
CA GLN A 190 -18.65 10.71 2.52
C GLN A 190 -19.37 9.86 1.47
N HIS A 191 -18.71 8.86 0.90
CA HIS A 191 -19.20 8.15 -0.30
C HIS A 191 -19.52 6.67 -0.07
N ALA A 192 -18.99 6.08 1.00
CA ALA A 192 -19.20 4.68 1.38
C ALA A 192 -19.16 4.50 2.92
N PRO A 193 -19.97 5.27 3.68
CA PRO A 193 -19.96 5.23 5.16
C PRO A 193 -20.36 3.86 5.73
N GLU A 194 -21.10 3.04 4.97
CA GLU A 194 -21.49 1.68 5.33
C GLU A 194 -20.31 0.70 5.40
N LEU A 195 -19.14 1.07 4.87
CA LEU A 195 -17.90 0.31 5.00
C LEU A 195 -17.19 0.56 6.34
N GLU A 196 -17.55 1.62 7.08
CA GLU A 196 -16.93 1.92 8.38
C GLU A 196 -17.44 0.94 9.45
N HIS A 197 -16.53 0.37 10.25
CA HIS A 197 -16.92 -0.30 11.46
C HIS A 197 -17.45 0.72 12.46
N ARG A 198 -18.76 0.67 12.70
CA ARG A 198 -19.40 1.37 13.79
C ARG A 198 -19.66 0.38 14.91
N SER A 199 -18.87 0.45 15.98
CA SER A 199 -19.27 -0.16 17.24
C SER A 199 -20.59 0.48 17.64
N GLY A 200 -21.61 -0.33 17.94
CA GLY A 200 -23.01 0.09 18.04
C GLY A 200 -23.22 1.42 18.76
N ALA A 201 -24.09 2.24 18.17
CA ALA A 201 -24.76 3.33 18.86
C ALA A 201 -25.49 2.83 20.13
#